data_AF-A0A2N3AVU4-F1
#
_entry.id   AF-A0A2N3AVU4-F1
#
_cell.length_a   1.000
_cell.length_b   1.000
_cell.length_c   1.000
_cell.angle_alpha   90.00
_cell.angle_beta   90.00
_cell.angle_gamma   90.00
#
_symmetry.space_group_name_H-M   'P 1'
#
loop_
_entity.id
_entity.type
_entity.pdbx_description
1 polymer ?
#
loop_
_entity_poly.entity_id
_entity_poly.type
_entity_poly.pdbx_seq_one_letter_code
_entity_poly.pdbx_strand_id
1 'polypeptide(L)'
;NRSRDTHDLFHVLTGYGRDALGEQCVLLFTHGQSPSQGHLLIGYAGAANIKKMVKGSDAPVFGAVRQAHRTGKGAPSLMAQPIRELLTRPLEDVRASLRIPQPTKYRECHRIWQAEGIDPYDLLATKQDEGELVAA
;
A
#
# COMPACT_ATOMS: atom_id res chain seq x y z
N ASN A 1 4.41 5.81 -20.28
CA ASN A 1 4.76 4.93 -19.15
C ASN A 1 3.50 4.65 -18.33
N ARG A 2 2.51 3.96 -18.93
CA ARG A 2 1.12 3.90 -18.42
C ARG A 2 0.95 3.14 -17.10
N SER A 3 1.82 2.16 -16.85
CA SER A 3 1.80 1.37 -15.61
C SER A 3 2.14 2.23 -14.39
N ARG A 4 3.15 3.09 -14.51
CA ARG A 4 3.56 4.02 -13.46
C ARG A 4 2.46 5.04 -13.15
N ASP A 5 1.87 5.64 -14.18
CA ASP A 5 0.79 6.62 -13.99
C ASP A 5 -0.43 6.00 -13.27
N THR A 6 -0.71 4.73 -13.55
CA THR A 6 -1.82 3.99 -12.92
C THR A 6 -1.50 3.58 -11.49
N HIS A 7 -0.26 3.21 -11.21
CA HIS A 7 0.24 2.95 -9.86
C HIS A 7 0.03 4.17 -8.94
N ASP A 8 0.43 5.35 -9.42
CA ASP A 8 0.28 6.60 -8.67
C ASP A 8 -1.20 6.94 -8.43
N LEU A 9 -2.07 6.71 -9.43
CA LEU A 9 -3.52 6.84 -9.25
C LEU A 9 -4.09 5.85 -8.23
N PHE A 10 -3.57 4.63 -8.15
CA PHE A 10 -4.04 3.65 -7.17
C PHE A 10 -3.78 4.09 -5.74
N HIS A 11 -2.64 4.72 -5.42
CA HIS A 11 -2.42 5.29 -4.10
C HIS A 11 -3.53 6.28 -3.70
N VAL A 12 -3.88 7.20 -4.60
CA VAL A 12 -4.93 8.20 -4.36
C VAL A 12 -6.30 7.52 -4.23
N LEU A 13 -6.67 6.65 -5.18
CA LEU A 13 -7.97 6.01 -5.21
C LEU A 13 -8.21 5.09 -4.02
N THR A 14 -7.21 4.32 -3.62
CA THR A 14 -7.32 3.35 -2.53
C THR A 14 -7.07 3.95 -1.15
N GLY A 15 -6.34 5.07 -1.08
CA GLY A 15 -5.90 5.69 0.17
C GLY A 15 -4.72 4.97 0.83
N TYR A 16 -4.01 4.08 0.11
CA TYR A 16 -2.73 3.54 0.54
C TYR A 16 -1.63 4.59 0.29
N GLY A 17 -0.87 4.92 1.34
CA GLY A 17 0.27 5.83 1.25
C GLY A 17 1.43 5.25 0.46
N ARG A 18 2.51 6.04 0.34
CA ARG A 18 3.79 5.65 -0.28
C ARG A 18 4.80 5.11 0.74
N ASP A 19 4.32 4.68 1.90
CA ASP A 19 5.11 3.96 2.89
C ASP A 19 5.28 2.49 2.50
N ALA A 20 6.15 1.79 3.23
CA ALA A 20 6.49 0.40 2.97
C ALA A 20 5.25 -0.51 2.83
N LEU A 21 4.26 -0.37 3.71
CA LEU A 21 3.04 -1.19 3.70
C LEU A 21 2.09 -0.76 2.60
N GLY A 22 1.95 0.55 2.38
CA GLY A 22 1.13 1.13 1.33
C GLY A 22 1.54 0.64 -0.06
N GLU A 23 2.84 0.58 -0.35
CA GLU A 23 3.39 0.03 -1.59
C GLU A 23 2.98 -1.45 -1.78
N GLN A 24 3.05 -2.28 -0.72
CA GLN A 24 2.64 -3.69 -0.81
C GLN A 24 1.13 -3.82 -1.02
N CYS A 25 0.33 -2.93 -0.42
CA CYS A 25 -1.10 -2.89 -0.64
C CYS A 25 -1.43 -2.51 -2.09
N VAL A 26 -0.74 -1.53 -2.69
CA VAL A 26 -0.93 -1.16 -4.10
C VAL A 26 -0.48 -2.26 -5.05
N LEU A 27 0.61 -2.96 -4.78
CA LEU A 27 1.03 -4.12 -5.57
C LEU A 27 -0.05 -5.21 -5.59
N LEU A 28 -0.62 -5.55 -4.43
CA LEU A 28 -1.66 -6.57 -4.35
C LEU A 28 -3.02 -6.10 -4.88
N PHE A 29 -3.35 -4.81 -4.76
CA PHE A 29 -4.50 -4.23 -5.44
C PHE A 29 -4.33 -4.32 -6.97
N THR A 30 -3.14 -3.98 -7.47
CA THR A 30 -2.78 -4.07 -8.90
C THR A 30 -2.87 -5.50 -9.40
N HIS A 31 -2.41 -6.48 -8.61
CA HIS A 31 -2.63 -7.90 -8.92
C HIS A 31 -4.12 -8.23 -9.10
N GLY A 32 -4.99 -7.71 -8.22
CA GLY A 32 -6.44 -7.90 -8.36
C GLY A 32 -7.04 -7.29 -9.62
N GLN A 33 -6.47 -6.19 -10.12
CA GLN A 33 -6.91 -5.49 -11.34
C GLN A 33 -6.33 -6.11 -12.62
N SER A 34 -5.10 -6.60 -12.57
CA SER A 34 -4.36 -7.21 -13.67
C SER A 34 -3.44 -8.30 -13.12
N PRO A 35 -3.90 -9.56 -13.06
CA PRO A 35 -3.18 -10.65 -12.42
C PRO A 35 -1.78 -10.85 -13.01
N SER A 36 -0.77 -10.83 -12.13
CA SER A 36 0.61 -11.16 -12.46
C SER A 36 1.29 -11.85 -11.28
N GLN A 37 1.95 -12.99 -11.53
CA GLN A 37 2.60 -13.74 -10.44
C GLN A 37 3.67 -12.91 -9.72
N GLY A 38 4.31 -11.96 -10.44
CA GLY A 38 5.29 -11.04 -9.88
C GLY A 38 4.70 -10.09 -8.82
N HIS A 39 3.58 -9.42 -9.11
CA HIS A 39 2.94 -8.53 -8.13
C HIS A 39 2.46 -9.29 -6.89
N LEU A 40 1.93 -10.50 -7.09
CA LEU A 40 1.46 -11.36 -6.00
C LEU A 40 2.64 -11.75 -5.09
N LEU A 41 3.71 -12.27 -5.68
CA LEU A 41 4.90 -12.72 -4.96
C LEU A 41 5.56 -11.55 -4.22
N ILE A 42 5.84 -10.44 -4.91
CA ILE A 42 6.55 -9.29 -4.33
C ILE A 42 5.70 -8.65 -3.23
N GLY A 43 4.40 -8.43 -3.47
CA GLY A 43 3.52 -7.81 -2.48
C GLY A 43 3.42 -8.62 -1.18
N TYR A 44 3.28 -9.95 -1.26
CA TYR A 44 3.27 -10.79 -0.06
C TYR A 44 4.64 -10.97 0.59
N ALA A 45 5.72 -11.03 -0.19
CA ALA A 45 7.09 -11.11 0.33
C ALA A 45 7.46 -9.82 1.09
N GLY A 46 7.12 -8.65 0.55
CA GLY A 46 7.29 -7.37 1.23
C GLY A 46 6.47 -7.28 2.52
N ALA A 47 5.22 -7.75 2.49
CA ALA A 47 4.38 -7.81 3.69
C ALA A 47 4.98 -8.72 4.79
N ALA A 48 5.55 -9.87 4.40
CA ALA A 48 6.23 -10.77 5.33
C ALA A 48 7.51 -10.13 5.91
N ASN A 49 8.26 -9.39 5.09
CA ASN A 49 9.43 -8.64 5.53
C ASN A 49 9.04 -7.55 6.55
N ILE A 50 8.02 -6.75 6.25
CA ILE A 50 7.49 -5.73 7.17
C ILE A 50 7.07 -6.36 8.50
N LYS A 51 6.30 -7.47 8.47
CA LYS A 51 5.88 -8.15 9.71
C LYS A 51 7.07 -8.65 10.54
N LYS A 52 8.20 -8.99 9.90
CA LYS A 52 9.44 -9.34 10.59
C LYS A 52 10.15 -8.12 11.20
N MET A 53 10.14 -6.97 10.51
CA MET A 53 10.75 -5.72 11.02
C MET A 53 10.00 -5.21 12.26
N VAL A 54 8.66 -5.24 12.24
CA VAL A 54 7.82 -4.86 13.39
C VAL A 54 7.51 -6.05 14.31
N LYS A 55 8.50 -6.91 14.57
CA LYS A 55 8.31 -8.10 15.39
C LYS A 55 7.84 -7.70 16.80
N GLY A 56 6.73 -8.28 17.24
CA GLY A 56 6.09 -7.95 18.52
C GLY A 56 4.91 -6.98 18.38
N SER A 57 4.75 -6.33 17.23
CA SER A 57 3.61 -5.47 16.94
C SER A 57 2.32 -6.26 16.71
N ASP A 58 1.22 -5.77 17.27
CA ASP A 58 -0.13 -6.30 17.04
C ASP A 58 -0.73 -5.86 15.69
N ALA A 59 -0.02 -5.04 14.92
CA ALA A 59 -0.50 -4.52 13.65
C ALA A 59 -0.89 -5.66 12.66
N PRO A 60 -2.08 -5.58 12.04
CA PRO A 60 -2.61 -6.62 11.16
C PRO A 60 -2.06 -6.50 9.73
N VAL A 61 -0.72 -6.54 9.57
CA VAL A 61 -0.01 -6.37 8.28
C VAL A 61 -0.58 -7.26 7.17
N PHE A 62 -0.72 -8.56 7.43
CA PHE A 62 -1.32 -9.47 6.44
C PHE A 62 -2.82 -9.21 6.20
N GLY A 63 -3.52 -8.67 7.19
CA GLY A 63 -4.90 -8.23 7.04
C GLY A 63 -5.03 -7.06 6.06
N ALA A 64 -4.11 -6.09 6.13
CA ALA A 64 -4.06 -4.94 5.23
C ALA A 64 -3.85 -5.36 3.77
N VAL A 65 -2.81 -6.15 3.51
CA VAL A 65 -2.48 -6.55 2.13
C VAL A 65 -3.51 -7.52 1.54
N ARG A 66 -4.13 -8.39 2.36
CA ARG A 66 -5.27 -9.24 1.91
C ARG A 66 -6.52 -8.42 1.61
N GLN A 67 -6.81 -7.37 2.39
CA GLN A 67 -7.90 -6.44 2.09
C GLN A 67 -7.64 -5.78 0.72
N ALA A 68 -6.43 -5.26 0.50
CA ALA A 68 -6.06 -4.63 -0.77
C ALA A 68 -6.24 -5.58 -1.96
N HIS A 69 -5.76 -6.82 -1.84
CA HIS A 69 -5.90 -7.84 -2.89
C HIS A 69 -7.38 -8.13 -3.22
N ARG A 70 -8.20 -8.33 -2.20
CA ARG A 70 -9.65 -8.58 -2.37
C ARG A 70 -10.35 -7.40 -3.00
N THR A 71 -10.03 -6.18 -2.56
CA THR A 71 -10.60 -4.96 -3.13
C THR A 71 -10.24 -4.83 -4.61
N GLY A 72 -8.97 -5.01 -4.97
CA GLY A 72 -8.52 -4.94 -6.37
C GLY A 72 -9.23 -5.96 -7.27
N LYS A 73 -9.50 -7.17 -6.76
CA LYS A 73 -10.25 -8.21 -7.49
C LYS A 73 -11.74 -7.87 -7.66
N GLY A 74 -12.33 -7.12 -6.73
CA GLY A 74 -13.75 -6.75 -6.74
C GLY A 74 -14.05 -5.41 -7.44
N ALA A 75 -13.05 -4.55 -7.61
CA ALA A 75 -13.19 -3.25 -8.24
C ALA A 75 -13.23 -3.37 -9.78
N PRO A 76 -14.03 -2.54 -10.50
CA PRO A 76 -13.92 -2.42 -11.94
C PRO A 76 -12.49 -2.05 -12.36
N SER A 77 -12.01 -2.63 -13.46
CA SER A 77 -10.65 -2.35 -13.94
C SER A 77 -10.49 -0.88 -14.30
N LEU A 78 -9.59 -0.17 -13.63
CA LEU A 78 -9.29 1.24 -13.90
C LEU A 78 -8.80 1.47 -15.34
N MET A 79 -8.09 0.50 -15.92
CA MET A 79 -7.57 0.59 -17.28
C MET A 79 -8.67 0.66 -18.34
N ALA A 80 -9.86 0.14 -18.03
CA ALA A 80 -11.04 0.18 -18.88
C ALA A 80 -11.92 1.42 -18.65
N GLN A 81 -11.54 2.31 -17.72
CA GLN A 81 -12.32 3.51 -17.40
C GLN A 81 -11.83 4.75 -18.17
N PRO A 82 -12.71 5.75 -18.41
CA PRO A 82 -12.31 7.04 -18.94
C PRO A 82 -11.58 7.86 -17.85
N ILE A 83 -10.28 7.59 -17.67
CA ILE A 83 -9.46 8.18 -16.58
C ILE A 83 -9.57 9.72 -16.55
N ARG A 84 -9.56 10.39 -17.70
CA ARG A 84 -9.67 11.86 -17.77
C ARG A 84 -10.98 12.39 -17.18
N GLU A 85 -12.09 11.68 -17.37
CA GLU A 85 -13.38 12.04 -16.80
C GLU A 85 -13.38 11.76 -15.30
N LEU A 86 -12.83 10.62 -14.87
CA LEU A 86 -12.69 10.29 -13.45
C LEU A 86 -11.91 11.36 -12.67
N LEU A 87 -10.86 11.93 -13.27
CA LEU A 87 -10.04 12.97 -12.63
C LEU A 87 -10.80 14.29 -12.36
N THR A 88 -11.92 14.54 -13.04
CA THR A 88 -12.74 15.74 -12.82
C THR A 88 -13.78 15.58 -11.71
N ARG A 89 -13.97 14.37 -11.21
CA ARG A 89 -15.02 14.02 -10.24
C ARG A 89 -14.48 14.06 -8.80
N PRO A 90 -15.34 14.34 -7.80
CA PRO A 90 -14.96 14.20 -6.39
C PRO A 90 -14.45 12.79 -6.07
N LEU A 91 -13.37 12.70 -5.29
CA LEU A 91 -12.68 11.43 -5.01
C LEU A 91 -13.61 10.37 -4.40
N GLU A 92 -14.48 10.76 -3.47
CA GLU A 92 -15.42 9.82 -2.83
C GLU A 92 -16.46 9.28 -3.82
N ASP A 93 -16.92 10.09 -4.78
CA ASP A 93 -17.83 9.63 -5.84
C ASP A 93 -17.14 8.63 -6.78
N VAL A 94 -15.86 8.89 -7.09
CA VAL A 94 -15.05 7.97 -7.90
C VAL A 94 -14.87 6.65 -7.15
N ARG A 95 -14.47 6.69 -5.87
CA ARG A 95 -14.33 5.50 -5.00
C ARG A 95 -15.61 4.69 -4.92
N ALA A 96 -16.76 5.35 -4.71
CA ALA A 96 -18.06 4.70 -4.67
C ALA A 96 -18.38 4.01 -6.01
N SER A 97 -18.17 4.70 -7.13
CA SER A 97 -18.43 4.14 -8.47
C SER A 97 -17.51 2.96 -8.82
N LEU A 98 -16.27 2.98 -8.33
CA LEU A 98 -15.30 1.89 -8.50
C LEU A 98 -15.38 0.83 -7.40
N ARG A 99 -16.33 0.94 -6.46
CA ARG A 99 -16.49 0.02 -5.32
C ARG A 99 -15.20 -0.15 -4.51
N ILE A 100 -14.43 0.93 -4.36
CA ILE A 100 -13.20 0.97 -3.57
C ILE A 100 -13.58 1.47 -2.17
N PRO A 101 -13.66 0.59 -1.15
CA PRO A 101 -13.94 0.99 0.22
C PRO A 101 -12.70 1.64 0.85
N GLN A 102 -12.91 2.27 2.00
CA GLN A 102 -11.82 2.82 2.81
C GLN A 102 -10.83 1.72 3.24
N PRO A 103 -9.51 2.01 3.30
CA PRO A 103 -8.46 1.02 3.58
C PRO A 103 -8.34 0.72 5.08
N THR A 104 -9.39 0.17 5.69
CA THR A 104 -9.53 0.07 7.15
C THR A 104 -8.43 -0.72 7.84
N LYS A 105 -7.94 -1.82 7.24
CA LYS A 105 -6.87 -2.64 7.85
C LYS A 105 -5.50 -1.97 7.75
N TYR A 106 -5.25 -1.24 6.67
CA TYR A 106 -4.03 -0.45 6.52
C TYR A 106 -4.01 0.72 7.52
N ARG A 107 -5.11 1.45 7.68
CA ARG A 107 -5.24 2.49 8.72
C ARG A 107 -5.06 1.95 10.12
N GLU A 108 -5.57 0.73 10.37
CA GLU A 108 -5.39 0.08 11.67
C GLU A 108 -3.93 -0.27 11.95
N CYS A 109 -3.14 -0.69 10.94
CA CYS A 109 -1.70 -0.85 11.11
C CYS A 109 -1.04 0.46 11.54
N HIS A 110 -1.33 1.57 10.85
CA HIS A 110 -0.77 2.89 11.21
C HIS A 110 -1.16 3.31 12.62
N ARG A 111 -2.42 3.12 13.02
CA ARG A 111 -2.91 3.44 14.37
C ARG A 111 -2.16 2.65 15.44
N ILE A 112 -1.96 1.35 15.22
CA ILE A 112 -1.25 0.48 16.16
C ILE A 112 0.23 0.85 16.22
N TRP A 113 0.90 1.02 15.08
CA TRP A 113 2.29 1.42 15.02
C TRP A 113 2.55 2.75 15.72
N GLN A 114 1.70 3.75 15.50
CA GLN A 114 1.80 5.03 16.21
C GLN A 114 1.65 4.85 17.73
N ALA A 115 0.74 3.98 18.20
CA ALA A 115 0.58 3.67 19.62
C ALA A 115 1.76 2.89 20.21
N GLU A 116 2.46 2.11 19.38
CA GLU A 116 3.66 1.35 19.74
C GLU A 116 4.96 2.16 19.57
N GLY A 117 4.87 3.43 19.14
CA GLY A 117 6.05 4.28 18.90
C GLY A 117 6.85 3.92 17.64
N ILE A 118 6.24 3.19 16.70
CA ILE A 118 6.81 2.82 15.41
C ILE A 118 6.35 3.83 14.36
N ASP A 119 7.28 4.49 13.67
CA ASP A 119 6.92 5.36 12.54
C ASP A 119 6.69 4.51 11.27
N PRO A 120 5.45 4.47 10.72
CA PRO A 120 5.14 3.72 9.50
C PRO A 120 5.93 4.17 8.27
N TYR A 121 6.35 5.44 8.20
CA TYR A 121 7.09 5.99 7.06
C TYR A 121 8.58 5.69 7.14
N ASP A 122 9.08 5.34 8.32
CA ASP A 122 10.49 5.05 8.59
C ASP A 122 10.83 3.55 8.55
N LEU A 123 9.82 2.68 8.36
CA LEU A 123 9.98 1.22 8.38
C LEU A 123 11.03 0.67 7.40
N LEU A 124 11.36 1.40 6.34
CA LEU A 124 12.43 1.07 5.39
C LEU A 124 13.64 2.00 5.51
N ALA A 125 13.51 3.09 6.26
CA ALA A 125 14.55 4.09 6.45
C ALA A 125 15.33 3.78 7.74
N THR A 126 15.94 2.59 7.83
CA THR A 126 17.15 2.48 8.66
C THR A 126 18.09 1.37 8.21
N LYS A 127 19.18 1.78 7.55
CA LYS A 127 20.54 1.41 7.95
C LYS A 127 21.52 2.52 7.55
N GLN A 128 21.37 3.70 8.14
CA GLN A 128 22.48 4.63 8.29
C GLN A 128 22.52 5.01 9.76
N ASP A 129 23.34 4.31 10.54
CA ASP A 129 24.29 5.00 11.41
C ASP A 129 25.33 4.06 12.04
N GLU A 130 26.42 4.71 12.45
CA GLU A 130 27.56 4.29 13.29
C GLU A 130 28.81 3.75 12.57
N GLY A 131 29.60 4.71 12.10
CA GLY A 131 31.03 4.60 11.84
C GLY A 131 31.69 5.93 12.15
N GLU A 132 31.63 6.35 13.41
CA GLU A 132 32.49 7.39 13.97
C GLU A 132 33.96 6.99 13.74
N LEU A 133 34.67 7.76 12.93
CA LEU A 133 36.14 7.86 12.95
C LEU A 133 36.49 9.34 13.01
N VAL A 134 36.29 9.90 14.20
CA VAL A 134 37.17 10.95 14.70
C VAL A 134 38.38 10.26 15.35
N ALA A 135 39.56 10.84 15.12
CA ALA A 135 40.88 10.58 15.71
C ALA A 135 41.86 9.71 14.90
N ALA A 136 42.66 10.36 14.04
CA ALA A 136 44.10 10.61 14.25
C ALA A 136 44.64 11.55 13.16
#